data_AF-S0JJZ9-F1
#
_entry.id   AF-S0JJZ9-F1
#
_cell.length_a   1.000
_cell.length_b   1.000
_cell.length_c   1.000
_cell.angle_alpha   90.00
_cell.angle_beta   90.00
_cell.angle_gamma   90.00
#
_symmetry.space_group_name_H-M   'P 1'
#
loop_
_entity.id
_entity.type
_entity.pdbx_description
1 polymer ?
#
loop_
_entity_poly.entity_id
_entity_poly.type
_entity_poly.pdbx_seq_one_letter_code
_entity_poly.pdbx_strand_id
1 'polypeptide(L)'
;MLGDISGLEKIYIVCGYTDMRKSIDGLCAIVEDQLKMDPASSALFLFCGRRRDRIKALFREPDGFVLIYKRLSVRGGYQWPRKQSEVRDLSWREFDWLMSGIDIDQPKAIKAE
;
A
#
# COMPACT_ATOMS: atom_id res chain seq x y z
N MET A 1 -3.72 -17.40 8.99
CA MET A 1 -3.45 -17.76 7.58
C MET A 1 -2.34 -16.84 7.11
N LEU A 2 -1.28 -17.34 6.47
CA LEU A 2 -0.19 -16.47 6.02
C LEU A 2 -0.74 -15.41 5.07
N GLY A 3 -0.48 -14.13 5.33
CA GLY A 3 -1.00 -13.07 4.46
C GLY A 3 -2.39 -12.53 4.84
N ASP A 4 -2.94 -12.91 5.99
CA ASP A 4 -4.23 -12.40 6.44
C ASP A 4 -4.10 -10.96 6.96
N ILE A 5 -4.61 -10.02 6.17
CA ILE A 5 -4.57 -8.59 6.46
C ILE A 5 -5.84 -8.09 7.18
N SER A 6 -6.83 -8.95 7.41
CA SER A 6 -8.15 -8.53 7.92
C SER A 6 -8.11 -8.00 9.37
N GLY A 7 -7.09 -8.40 10.15
CA GLY A 7 -6.86 -7.92 11.51
C GLY A 7 -6.02 -6.65 11.64
N LEU A 8 -5.56 -6.06 10.53
CA LEU A 8 -4.76 -4.83 10.57
C LEU A 8 -5.66 -3.61 10.80
N GLU A 9 -5.20 -2.70 11.64
CA GLU A 9 -5.97 -1.51 12.02
C GLU A 9 -5.92 -0.41 10.95
N LYS A 10 -4.80 -0.35 10.22
CA LYS A 10 -4.50 0.72 9.27
C LYS A 10 -4.04 0.19 7.92
N ILE A 11 -4.36 0.92 6.86
CA ILE A 11 -3.87 0.64 5.52
C ILE A 11 -3.24 1.91 4.98
N TYR A 12 -1.92 1.93 4.88
CA TYR A 12 -1.18 3.07 4.39
C TYR A 12 -0.76 2.88 2.95
N ILE A 13 -1.05 3.87 2.11
CA ILE A 13 -0.51 3.97 0.76
C ILE A 13 0.63 4.99 0.73
N VAL A 14 1.81 4.54 0.32
CA VAL A 14 2.98 5.42 0.14
C VAL A 14 2.88 6.07 -1.24
N CYS A 15 2.57 7.37 -1.27
CA CYS A 15 2.34 8.09 -2.53
C CYS A 15 3.63 8.28 -3.33
N GLY A 16 3.49 8.60 -4.62
CA GLY A 16 4.61 8.78 -5.52
C GLY A 16 5.10 7.47 -6.12
N TYR A 17 6.41 7.22 -6.07
CA TYR A 17 6.99 5.95 -6.54
C TYR A 17 8.07 5.46 -5.59
N THR A 18 8.11 4.15 -5.41
CA THR A 18 9.08 3.44 -4.58
C THR A 18 10.05 2.64 -5.45
N ASP A 19 11.31 2.56 -5.03
CA ASP A 19 12.27 1.64 -5.64
C ASP A 19 11.90 0.19 -5.27
N MET A 20 11.21 -0.49 -6.18
CA MET A 20 10.68 -1.84 -5.98
C MET A 20 11.74 -2.94 -5.91
N ARG A 21 13.04 -2.61 -6.03
CA ARG A 21 14.16 -3.53 -5.75
C ARG A 21 14.37 -3.75 -4.26
N LYS A 22 13.91 -2.83 -3.40
CA LYS A 22 13.99 -2.97 -1.94
C LYS A 22 13.12 -4.13 -1.45
N SER A 23 13.68 -5.00 -0.61
CA SER A 23 12.95 -6.06 0.11
C SER A 23 12.45 -5.53 1.45
N ILE A 24 12.11 -6.42 2.40
CA ILE A 24 11.60 -6.10 3.74
C ILE A 24 12.38 -4.97 4.40
N ASP A 25 13.67 -5.16 4.70
CA ASP A 25 14.44 -4.17 5.48
C ASP A 25 14.53 -2.81 4.77
N GLY A 26 14.69 -2.83 3.44
CA GLY A 26 14.75 -1.60 2.67
C GLY A 26 13.41 -0.86 2.60
N LEU A 27 12.28 -1.57 2.70
CA LEU A 27 10.95 -0.97 2.79
C LEU A 27 10.64 -0.52 4.22
N CYS A 28 11.05 -1.28 5.24
CA CYS A 28 10.98 -0.86 6.64
C CYS A 28 11.73 0.46 6.85
N ALA A 29 12.95 0.59 6.31
CA ALA A 29 13.71 1.83 6.36
C ALA A 29 12.97 3.01 5.71
N ILE A 30 12.16 2.79 4.67
CA ILE A 30 11.33 3.87 4.12
C ILE A 30 10.25 4.29 5.13
N VAL A 31 9.57 3.32 5.74
CA VAL A 31 8.52 3.59 6.74
C VAL A 31 9.09 4.34 7.94
N GLU A 32 10.23 3.90 8.45
CA GLU A 32 10.87 4.49 9.62
C GLU A 32 11.55 5.84 9.29
N ASP A 33 12.42 5.87 8.29
CA ASP A 33 13.26 7.05 8.05
C ASP A 33 12.52 8.17 7.33
N GLN A 34 11.66 7.82 6.37
CA GLN A 34 11.00 8.81 5.50
C GLN A 34 9.60 9.17 6.02
N LEU A 35 8.82 8.18 6.46
CA LEU A 35 7.46 8.40 6.93
C LEU A 35 7.39 8.70 8.43
N LYS A 36 8.47 8.43 9.19
CA LYS A 36 8.51 8.57 10.65
C LYS A 36 7.43 7.75 11.37
N MET A 37 7.16 6.56 10.83
CA MET A 37 6.16 5.61 11.35
C MET A 37 6.84 4.33 11.80
N ASP A 38 6.17 3.57 12.67
CA ASP A 38 6.64 2.26 13.10
C ASP A 38 6.26 1.18 12.06
N PRO A 39 7.24 0.56 11.36
CA PRO A 39 6.95 -0.55 10.44
C PRO A 39 6.34 -1.78 11.13
N ALA A 40 6.52 -1.94 12.45
CA ALA A 40 5.97 -3.04 13.23
C ALA A 40 4.56 -2.78 13.77
N SER A 41 3.98 -1.59 13.52
CA SER A 41 2.60 -1.28 13.89
C SER A 41 1.58 -2.21 13.21
N SER A 42 0.34 -2.26 13.74
CA SER A 42 -0.78 -3.01 13.16
C SER A 42 -1.29 -2.33 11.88
N ALA A 43 -0.46 -2.34 10.84
CA ALA A 43 -0.70 -1.61 9.61
C ALA A 43 -0.17 -2.33 8.36
N LEU A 44 -0.88 -2.15 7.25
CA LEU A 44 -0.46 -2.56 5.92
C LEU A 44 0.18 -1.38 5.19
N PHE A 45 1.45 -1.48 4.80
CA PHE A 45 2.13 -0.45 4.00
C PHE A 45 2.22 -0.89 2.54
N LEU A 46 1.57 -0.12 1.66
CA LEU A 46 1.48 -0.37 0.23
C LEU A 46 2.48 0.49 -0.53
N PHE A 47 3.25 -0.15 -1.41
CA PHE A 47 4.28 0.49 -2.24
C PHE A 47 4.07 0.17 -3.72
N CYS A 48 4.33 1.15 -4.57
CA CYS A 48 4.25 0.98 -6.02
C CYS A 48 5.43 1.64 -6.73
N GLY A 49 5.94 0.95 -7.75
CA GLY A 49 6.97 1.49 -8.62
C GLY A 49 6.42 2.42 -9.70
N ARG A 50 7.29 2.79 -10.64
CA ARG A 50 6.89 3.62 -11.80
C ARG A 50 5.94 2.90 -12.76
N ARG A 51 6.09 1.57 -12.94
CA ARG A 51 5.33 0.77 -13.91
C ARG A 51 3.86 0.57 -13.58
N ARG A 52 3.45 0.68 -12.31
CA ARG A 52 2.05 0.49 -11.83
C ARG A 52 1.41 -0.86 -12.16
N ASP A 53 2.15 -1.82 -12.69
CA ASP A 53 1.69 -3.17 -12.97
C ASP A 53 1.91 -4.12 -11.78
N ARG A 54 2.48 -3.61 -10.69
CA ARG A 54 2.85 -4.38 -9.51
C ARG A 54 2.89 -3.52 -8.25
N ILE A 55 2.59 -4.14 -7.12
CA ILE A 55 2.68 -3.56 -5.80
C ILE A 55 3.41 -4.50 -4.84
N LYS A 56 3.93 -3.90 -3.77
CA LYS A 56 4.37 -4.61 -2.58
C LYS A 56 3.49 -4.17 -1.42
N ALA A 57 3.09 -5.12 -0.59
CA ALA A 57 2.39 -4.87 0.66
C ALA A 57 3.22 -5.45 1.79
N LEU A 58 3.67 -4.60 2.70
CA LEU A 58 4.50 -4.93 3.86
C LEU A 58 3.65 -4.81 5.12
N PHE A 59 3.71 -5.80 5.99
CA PHE A 59 3.10 -5.74 7.33
C PHE A 59 3.82 -6.70 8.29
N ARG A 60 3.53 -6.57 9.58
CA ARG A 60 4.12 -7.37 10.63
C ARG A 60 3.12 -8.42 11.14
N GLU A 61 3.55 -9.68 11.17
CA GLU A 61 2.93 -10.76 11.95
C GLU A 61 3.73 -10.95 13.27
N PRO A 62 3.17 -11.64 14.28
CA PRO A 62 3.84 -11.82 15.57
C PRO A 62 5.28 -12.37 15.47
N ASP A 63 5.51 -13.30 14.54
CA ASP A 63 6.77 -14.00 14.32
C ASP A 63 7.68 -13.35 13.27
N GLY A 64 7.22 -12.34 12.52
CA GLY A 64 8.08 -11.68 11.54
C GLY A 64 7.36 -10.76 10.57
N PHE A 65 8.12 -10.21 9.63
CA PHE A 65 7.59 -9.36 8.57
C PHE A 65 7.16 -10.19 7.37
N VAL A 66 6.00 -9.83 6.82
CA VAL A 66 5.46 -10.42 5.60
C VAL A 66 5.50 -9.39 4.48
N LEU A 67 5.98 -9.83 3.31
CA LEU A 67 6.00 -9.03 2.10
C LEU A 67 5.24 -9.73 0.98
N ILE A 68 4.04 -9.23 0.68
CA ILE A 68 3.25 -9.70 -0.45
C ILE A 68 3.70 -8.94 -1.70
N TYR A 69 4.04 -9.66 -2.76
CA TYR A 69 4.35 -9.10 -4.07
C TYR A 69 3.29 -9.51 -5.09
N LYS A 70 2.48 -8.56 -5.53
CA LYS A 70 1.41 -8.80 -6.50
C LYS A 70 1.75 -8.11 -7.82
N ARG A 71 1.81 -8.88 -8.90
CA ARG A 71 1.96 -8.39 -10.28
C ARG A 71 0.68 -8.70 -11.06
N LEU A 72 0.15 -7.70 -11.75
CA LEU A 72 -0.98 -7.86 -12.65
C LEU A 72 -0.56 -8.68 -13.89
N SER A 73 -1.39 -9.64 -14.29
CA SER A 73 -1.27 -10.36 -15.57
C SER A 73 -2.16 -9.77 -16.67
N VAL A 74 -3.12 -8.93 -16.28
CA VAL A 74 -4.06 -8.27 -17.18
C VAL A 74 -3.52 -6.92 -17.67
N ARG A 75 -4.10 -6.40 -18.74
CA ARG A 75 -3.77 -5.06 -19.25
C ARG A 75 -4.29 -3.99 -18.28
N GLY A 76 -3.44 -3.01 -17.96
CA GLY A 76 -3.78 -1.91 -17.06
C GLY A 76 -2.73 -1.70 -15.98
N GLY A 77 -3.09 -0.98 -14.94
CA GLY A 77 -2.23 -0.72 -13.79
C GLY A 77 -3.00 -0.12 -12.64
N TYR A 78 -2.44 -0.17 -11.45
CA TYR A 78 -2.98 0.47 -10.26
C TYR A 78 -3.07 2.00 -10.48
N GLN A 79 -4.20 2.60 -10.11
CA GLN A 79 -4.36 4.06 -10.08
C GLN A 79 -3.69 4.61 -8.82
N TRP A 80 -2.36 4.69 -8.88
CA TRP A 80 -1.53 5.07 -7.73
C TRP A 80 -1.46 6.59 -7.57
N PRO A 81 -1.69 7.16 -6.37
CA PRO A 81 -1.54 8.59 -6.12
C PRO A 81 -0.08 9.02 -6.30
N ARG A 82 0.15 10.07 -7.11
CA ARG A 82 1.50 10.51 -7.52
C ARG A 82 1.98 11.81 -6.90
N LYS A 83 1.10 12.56 -6.23
CA LYS A 83 1.51 13.79 -5.55
C LYS A 83 2.51 13.43 -4.45
N GLN A 84 3.65 14.10 -4.48
CA GLN A 84 4.85 13.69 -3.75
C GLN A 84 4.75 14.11 -2.27
N SER A 85 5.35 13.28 -1.40
CA SER A 85 5.55 13.45 0.06
C SER A 85 4.41 13.11 1.02
N GLU A 86 3.43 12.31 0.63
CA GLU A 86 2.36 11.91 1.55
C GLU A 86 2.25 10.39 1.68
N VAL A 87 2.10 9.92 2.92
CA VAL A 87 1.47 8.64 3.22
C VAL A 87 0.01 8.93 3.51
N ARG A 88 -0.91 8.17 2.89
CA ARG A 88 -2.34 8.31 3.15
C ARG A 88 -2.85 7.08 3.87
N ASP A 89 -3.66 7.30 4.89
CA ASP A 89 -4.47 6.27 5.53
C ASP A 89 -5.69 5.99 4.64
N LEU A 90 -5.85 4.75 4.23
CA LEU A 90 -6.94 4.28 3.38
C LEU A 90 -7.99 3.58 4.23
N SER A 91 -9.24 3.88 3.92
CA SER A 91 -10.35 3.01 4.28
C SER A 91 -10.28 1.69 3.50
N TRP A 92 -10.92 0.64 4.03
CA TRP A 92 -11.09 -0.63 3.32
C TRP A 92 -11.76 -0.48 1.95
N ARG A 93 -12.66 0.50 1.80
CA ARG A 93 -13.33 0.80 0.53
C ARG A 93 -12.36 1.37 -0.51
N GLU A 94 -11.51 2.31 -0.11
CA GLU A 94 -10.47 2.85 -0.99
C GLU A 94 -9.43 1.77 -1.35
N PHE A 95 -9.10 0.89 -0.42
CA PHE A 95 -8.26 -0.27 -0.68
C PHE A 95 -8.89 -1.22 -1.72
N ASP A 96 -10.18 -1.53 -1.61
CA ASP A 96 -10.90 -2.36 -2.57
C ASP A 96 -10.93 -1.73 -3.98
N TRP A 97 -11.18 -0.42 -4.06
CA TRP A 97 -11.07 0.33 -5.32
C TRP A 97 -9.68 0.20 -5.93
N LEU A 98 -8.62 0.43 -5.14
CA LEU A 98 -7.26 0.27 -5.60
C LEU A 98 -6.98 -1.14 -6.10
N MET A 99 -7.44 -2.17 -5.37
CA MET A 99 -7.27 -3.58 -5.76
C MET A 99 -8.01 -3.94 -7.03
N SER A 100 -9.09 -3.22 -7.33
CA SER A 100 -9.88 -3.31 -8.57
C SER A 100 -9.36 -2.41 -9.71
N GLY A 101 -8.26 -1.68 -9.50
CA GLY A 101 -7.69 -0.76 -10.50
C GLY A 101 -8.47 0.55 -10.67
N ILE A 102 -9.35 0.86 -9.72
CA ILE A 102 -10.13 2.10 -9.65
C ILE A 102 -9.33 3.14 -8.87
N ASP A 103 -9.53 4.43 -9.18
CA ASP A 103 -8.90 5.53 -8.44
C ASP A 103 -9.37 5.55 -6.97
N ILE A 104 -8.47 5.77 -6.02
CA ILE A 104 -8.82 5.89 -4.61
C ILE A 104 -9.59 7.18 -4.34
N ASP A 105 -9.35 8.22 -5.14
CA ASP A 105 -10.07 9.49 -5.05
C ASP A 105 -11.28 9.44 -5.99
N GLN A 106 -12.47 9.38 -5.40
CA GLN A 106 -13.75 9.33 -6.11
C GLN A 106 -14.56 10.63 -5.94
N PRO A 107 -14.13 11.78 -6.50
CA PRO A 107 -14.79 13.08 -6.27
C PRO A 107 -16.21 13.14 -6.83
N LYS A 108 -16.54 12.26 -7.78
CA LYS A 108 -17.87 12.17 -8.40
C LYS A 108 -18.77 11.11 -7.75
N ALA A 109 -18.27 10.34 -6.80
CA ALA A 109 -19.10 9.36 -6.10
C ALA A 109 -20.13 10.08 -5.24
N ILE A 110 -21.34 9.54 -5.22
CA ILE A 110 -22.38 9.96 -4.28
C ILE A 110 -21.85 9.62 -2.89
N LYS A 111 -21.67 10.65 -2.06
CA LYS A 111 -21.29 10.50 -0.66
C LYS A 111 -22.59 10.34 0.12
N ALA A 112 -22.72 9.24 0.86
CA ALA A 112 -23.70 9.18 1.93
C ALA A 112 -23.24 10.18 3.00
N GLU A 113 -24.18 10.98 3.52
CA GLU A 113 -23.93 11.88 4.65
C GLU A 113 -23.56 11.10 5.92
#